data_AF-A0A0F9YUG9-F1
#
_entry.id   AF-A0A0F9YUG9-F1
#
_cell.length_a   1.000
_cell.length_b   1.000
_cell.length_c   1.000
_cell.angle_alpha   90.00
_cell.angle_beta   90.00
_cell.angle_gamma   90.00
#
_symmetry.space_group_name_H-M   'P 1'
#
loop_
_entity.id
_entity.type
_entity.pdbx_description
1 polymer ?
#
loop_
_entity_poly.entity_id
_entity_poly.type
_entity_poly.pdbx_seq_one_letter_code
_entity_poly.pdbx_strand_id
1 'polypeptide(L)'
;MNFFEEHDEQNNKKTKELLLHENFKNNNIKLMFISNADKTTSSVLLIKLKTLFQKQLSKMPREYILRQIFDSKHINLIILNNKDNIVGGICYRPFYDRKFFEIVFCAVDQFYQVKGVGSFMMDILKEHTKNEIYKYTTDYKFTNQIIHDLNFYKKSYDKFIGNIFFITYADNSAVGYFKKQGFSQNLSFDSWIGYIKDYEGGTLMECNILWDINYLNKYEIIKNKRHEFIEELKKSTSFFKTYKIERPLFDIRSIPGVTADMRISTDKRNKENCLDGFIQLLINVLKNDPNSWPFLEPVNAKDVPEYYEIIKSPMDLSRIKDKFHKKLYTNLDVFISDVHLMLNNCFKFNARDTQYYKCAQALFEKFEERLKFYDESVKLWNLKN
;
A
#
# COMPACT_ATOMS: atom_id res chain seq x y z
N MET A 1 -2.57 30.91 -8.74
CA MET A 1 -2.56 29.85 -7.73
C MET A 1 -2.41 28.53 -8.48
N ASN A 2 -1.24 27.91 -8.42
CA ASN A 2 -0.93 26.68 -9.16
C ASN A 2 -1.70 25.51 -8.54
N PHE A 3 -2.86 25.16 -9.10
CA PHE A 3 -3.68 24.02 -8.68
C PHE A 3 -3.05 22.63 -8.97
N PHE A 4 -1.78 22.61 -9.39
CA PHE A 4 -1.02 21.39 -9.72
C PHE A 4 0.36 21.35 -9.07
N GLU A 5 0.55 22.00 -7.91
CA GLU A 5 1.72 21.71 -7.10
C GLU A 5 1.64 20.25 -6.63
N GLU A 6 2.41 19.41 -7.31
CA GLU A 6 2.62 18.01 -6.97
C GLU A 6 3.03 17.92 -5.50
N HIS A 7 2.15 17.33 -4.70
CA HIS A 7 2.40 16.95 -3.32
C HIS A 7 3.84 16.41 -3.13
N ASP A 8 4.54 16.96 -2.13
CA ASP A 8 5.96 16.75 -1.80
C ASP A 8 6.47 15.30 -1.84
N GLU A 9 5.59 14.30 -1.65
CA GLU A 9 5.97 12.88 -1.68
C GLU A 9 6.37 12.34 -3.07
N GLN A 10 5.68 12.75 -4.15
CA GLN A 10 6.02 12.27 -5.50
C GLN A 10 7.33 12.89 -5.99
N ASN A 11 7.55 14.17 -5.70
CA ASN A 11 8.81 14.86 -5.96
C ASN A 11 9.96 14.20 -5.20
N ASN A 12 9.79 13.90 -3.90
CA ASN A 12 10.83 13.26 -3.11
C ASN A 12 11.18 11.84 -3.62
N LYS A 13 10.19 11.04 -4.06
CA LYS A 13 10.45 9.72 -4.65
C LYS A 13 11.21 9.79 -5.96
N LYS A 14 10.79 10.67 -6.88
CA LYS A 14 11.48 10.88 -8.16
C LYS A 14 12.93 11.30 -7.94
N THR A 15 13.18 12.21 -7.00
CA THR A 15 14.53 12.65 -6.63
C THR A 15 15.41 11.51 -6.12
N LYS A 16 14.86 10.61 -5.30
CA LYS A 16 15.60 9.42 -4.81
C LYS A 16 15.98 8.45 -5.93
N GLU A 17 15.09 8.21 -6.89
CA GLU A 17 15.35 7.31 -8.02
C GLU A 17 16.37 7.92 -9.00
N LEU A 18 16.26 9.21 -9.29
CA LEU A 18 17.26 9.95 -10.09
C LEU A 18 18.65 9.87 -9.46
N LEU A 19 18.75 10.02 -8.14
CA LEU A 19 20.01 9.88 -7.40
C LEU A 19 20.61 8.47 -7.54
N LEU A 20 19.78 7.42 -7.59
CA LEU A 20 20.28 6.05 -7.82
C LEU A 20 20.75 5.84 -9.26
N HIS A 21 20.07 6.43 -10.23
CA HIS A 21 20.54 6.44 -11.62
C HIS A 21 21.88 7.16 -11.77
N GLU A 22 22.05 8.31 -11.12
CA GLU A 22 23.31 9.05 -11.09
C GLU A 22 24.41 8.26 -10.38
N ASN A 23 24.11 7.65 -9.24
CA ASN A 23 25.05 6.78 -8.54
C ASN A 23 25.49 5.59 -9.39
N PHE A 24 24.58 5.01 -10.19
CA PHE A 24 24.94 3.95 -11.13
C PHE A 24 25.86 4.49 -12.24
N LYS A 25 25.48 5.60 -12.88
CA LYS A 25 26.29 6.25 -13.93
C LYS A 25 27.70 6.63 -13.45
N ASN A 26 27.81 7.07 -12.21
CA ASN A 26 29.08 7.48 -11.59
C ASN A 26 29.87 6.29 -10.99
N ASN A 27 29.44 5.04 -11.24
CA ASN A 27 30.05 3.81 -10.69
C ASN A 27 30.07 3.75 -9.14
N ASN A 28 29.22 4.51 -8.46
CA ASN A 28 29.04 4.44 -7.02
C ASN A 28 28.24 3.20 -6.60
N ILE A 29 27.43 2.66 -7.51
CA ILE A 29 26.78 1.36 -7.38
C ILE A 29 27.03 0.49 -8.61
N LYS A 30 27.18 -0.81 -8.41
CA LYS A 30 27.35 -1.82 -9.46
C LYS A 30 26.14 -2.76 -9.45
N LEU A 31 25.70 -3.16 -10.64
CA LEU A 31 24.54 -4.02 -10.83
C LEU A 31 24.96 -5.33 -11.50
N MET A 32 24.60 -6.45 -10.90
CA MET A 32 24.98 -7.77 -11.41
C MET A 32 23.80 -8.73 -11.35
N PHE A 33 23.69 -9.60 -12.34
CA PHE A 33 22.84 -10.78 -12.30
C PHE A 33 23.73 -12.01 -12.35
N ILE A 34 23.66 -12.84 -11.31
CA ILE A 34 24.52 -14.00 -11.17
C ILE A 34 23.74 -15.27 -10.81
N SER A 35 24.15 -16.41 -11.36
CA SER A 35 23.59 -17.73 -11.08
C SER A 35 24.71 -18.74 -10.88
N ASN A 36 24.56 -19.63 -9.90
CA ASN A 36 25.52 -20.71 -9.66
C ASN A 36 25.58 -21.75 -10.80
N ALA A 37 24.69 -21.67 -11.79
CA ALA A 37 24.80 -22.45 -13.03
C ALA A 37 26.05 -22.08 -13.86
N ASP A 38 26.51 -20.83 -13.76
CA ASP A 38 27.69 -20.34 -14.44
C ASP A 38 28.93 -20.62 -13.58
N LYS A 39 29.90 -21.36 -14.14
CA LYS A 39 31.14 -21.78 -13.45
C LYS A 39 32.04 -20.60 -13.07
N THR A 40 31.84 -19.42 -13.66
CA THR A 40 32.60 -18.20 -13.35
C THR A 40 32.08 -17.48 -12.09
N THR A 41 30.99 -17.96 -11.49
CA THR A 41 30.34 -17.30 -10.35
C THR A 41 31.24 -17.25 -9.12
N SER A 42 31.44 -16.04 -8.59
CA SER A 42 32.11 -15.86 -7.31
C SER A 42 31.24 -16.34 -6.16
N SER A 43 31.65 -17.44 -5.53
CA SER A 43 31.00 -17.96 -4.32
C SER A 43 30.99 -16.94 -3.19
N VAL A 44 31.98 -16.04 -3.12
CA VAL A 44 32.05 -14.96 -2.12
C VAL A 44 30.87 -14.00 -2.26
N LEU A 45 30.48 -13.64 -3.49
CA LEU A 45 29.33 -12.76 -3.72
C LEU A 45 28.01 -13.41 -3.28
N LEU A 46 27.81 -14.69 -3.58
CA LEU A 46 26.64 -15.44 -3.14
C LEU A 46 26.58 -15.57 -1.61
N ILE A 47 27.73 -15.75 -0.94
CA ILE A 47 27.81 -15.77 0.53
C ILE A 47 27.46 -14.39 1.13
N LYS A 48 27.96 -13.30 0.54
CA LYS A 48 27.60 -11.93 0.96
C LYS A 48 26.09 -11.70 0.81
N LEU A 49 25.50 -12.10 -0.31
CA LEU A 49 24.06 -11.99 -0.55
C LEU A 49 23.24 -12.85 0.43
N LYS A 50 23.68 -14.09 0.69
CA LYS A 50 23.10 -14.97 1.72
C LYS A 50 23.09 -14.27 3.09
N THR A 51 24.19 -13.62 3.44
CA THR A 51 24.30 -12.88 4.72
C THR A 51 23.31 -11.73 4.80
N LEU A 52 23.06 -11.01 3.70
CA LEU A 52 22.01 -10.00 3.64
C LEU A 52 20.64 -10.64 3.91
N PHE A 53 20.25 -11.66 3.15
CA PHE A 53 18.92 -12.26 3.27
C PHE A 53 18.69 -12.86 4.65
N GLN A 54 19.69 -13.53 5.25
CA GLN A 54 19.57 -14.07 6.61
C GLN A 54 19.36 -13.00 7.67
N LYS A 55 19.91 -11.79 7.48
CA LYS A 55 19.71 -10.66 8.39
C LYS A 55 18.34 -10.02 8.22
N GLN A 56 17.85 -9.88 6.98
CA GLN A 56 16.61 -9.16 6.69
C GLN A 56 15.36 -10.05 6.74
N LEU A 57 15.49 -11.37 6.55
CA LEU A 57 14.40 -12.34 6.51
C LEU A 57 14.49 -13.29 7.72
N SER A 58 14.27 -12.77 8.92
CA SER A 58 14.50 -13.49 10.18
C SER A 58 13.62 -14.74 10.37
N LYS A 59 12.47 -14.81 9.69
CA LYS A 59 11.56 -15.96 9.73
C LYS A 59 11.98 -17.10 8.80
N MET A 60 12.90 -16.85 7.86
CA MET A 60 13.33 -17.83 6.87
C MET A 60 14.49 -18.67 7.40
N PRO A 61 14.43 -20.02 7.33
CA PRO A 61 15.52 -20.87 7.80
C PRO A 61 16.84 -20.59 7.07
N ARG A 62 17.95 -20.60 7.81
CA ARG A 62 19.28 -20.23 7.29
C ARG A 62 19.73 -21.15 6.16
N GLU A 63 19.51 -22.44 6.32
CA GLU A 63 19.83 -23.50 5.37
C GLU A 63 18.92 -23.42 4.13
N TYR A 64 17.67 -22.99 4.33
CA TYR A 64 16.74 -22.76 3.23
C TYR A 64 17.24 -21.63 2.32
N ILE A 65 17.57 -20.47 2.90
CA ILE A 65 18.13 -19.34 2.16
C ILE A 65 19.39 -19.76 1.37
N LEU A 66 20.30 -20.49 2.02
CA LEU A 66 21.52 -20.97 1.38
C LEU A 66 21.21 -21.84 0.15
N ARG A 67 20.30 -22.81 0.29
CA ARG A 67 19.93 -23.72 -0.80
C ARG A 67 19.37 -22.96 -1.99
N GLN A 68 18.46 -22.00 -1.79
CA GLN A 68 17.86 -21.26 -2.90
C GLN A 68 18.86 -20.36 -3.63
N ILE A 69 19.76 -19.68 -2.92
CA ILE A 69 20.75 -18.77 -3.54
C ILE A 69 21.76 -19.54 -4.40
N PHE A 70 22.14 -20.75 -3.98
CA PHE A 70 23.12 -21.60 -4.66
C PHE A 70 22.50 -22.58 -5.66
N ASP A 71 21.18 -22.64 -5.75
CA ASP A 71 20.48 -23.48 -6.72
C ASP A 71 20.73 -22.95 -8.14
N SER A 72 21.13 -23.83 -9.06
CA SER A 72 21.48 -23.48 -10.44
C SER A 72 20.29 -22.99 -11.28
N LYS A 73 19.05 -23.24 -10.83
CA LYS A 73 17.84 -22.72 -11.47
C LYS A 73 17.50 -21.32 -11.00
N HIS A 74 18.18 -20.79 -9.99
CA HIS A 74 17.93 -19.45 -9.46
C HIS A 74 18.93 -18.45 -10.01
N ILE A 75 18.46 -17.22 -10.17
CA ILE A 75 19.25 -16.07 -10.58
C ILE A 75 19.15 -15.01 -9.49
N ASN A 76 20.27 -14.36 -9.21
CA ASN A 76 20.40 -13.38 -8.15
C ASN A 76 20.76 -12.02 -8.75
N LEU A 77 19.83 -11.07 -8.65
CA LEU A 77 20.10 -9.65 -8.83
C LEU A 77 20.83 -9.12 -7.58
N ILE A 78 21.98 -8.48 -7.78
CA ILE A 78 22.81 -7.92 -6.72
C ILE A 78 23.16 -6.47 -7.04
N ILE A 79 22.96 -5.59 -6.05
CA ILE A 79 23.50 -4.24 -6.07
C ILE A 79 24.63 -4.15 -5.06
N LEU A 80 25.80 -3.73 -5.53
CA LEU A 80 26.97 -3.43 -4.71
C LEU A 80 27.23 -1.92 -4.68
N ASN A 81 27.85 -1.42 -3.62
CA ASN A 81 28.41 -0.07 -3.62
C ASN A 81 29.86 -0.07 -4.15
N ASN A 82 30.47 1.12 -4.23
CA ASN A 82 31.87 1.30 -4.64
C ASN A 82 32.91 0.59 -3.76
N LYS A 83 32.54 0.11 -2.57
CA LYS A 83 33.38 -0.69 -1.66
C LYS A 83 33.07 -2.19 -1.75
N ASP A 84 32.32 -2.63 -2.77
CA ASP A 84 31.88 -4.01 -2.98
C ASP A 84 31.10 -4.62 -1.79
N ASN A 85 30.40 -3.76 -1.03
CA ASN A 85 29.43 -4.19 -0.03
C ASN A 85 28.03 -4.30 -0.66
N ILE A 86 27.26 -5.29 -0.21
CA ILE A 86 25.88 -5.51 -0.69
C ILE A 86 24.98 -4.38 -0.19
N VAL A 87 24.31 -3.72 -1.14
CA VAL A 87 23.28 -2.71 -0.90
C VAL A 87 21.90 -3.37 -0.85
N GLY A 88 21.66 -4.34 -1.74
CA GLY A 88 20.40 -5.08 -1.82
C GLY A 88 20.49 -6.21 -2.83
N GLY A 89 19.49 -7.10 -2.83
CA GLY A 89 19.38 -8.13 -3.85
C GLY A 89 18.00 -8.78 -3.95
N ILE A 90 17.75 -9.39 -5.11
CA ILE A 90 16.57 -10.21 -5.39
C ILE A 90 17.03 -11.57 -5.89
N CYS A 91 16.58 -12.64 -5.24
CA CYS A 91 16.70 -14.00 -5.73
C CYS A 91 15.39 -14.38 -6.42
N TYR A 92 15.46 -14.79 -7.68
CA TYR A 92 14.29 -15.20 -8.45
C TYR A 92 14.58 -16.46 -9.27
N ARG A 93 13.51 -17.14 -9.67
CA ARG A 93 13.57 -18.35 -10.48
C ARG A 93 12.72 -18.16 -11.75
N PRO A 94 13.33 -18.21 -12.95
CA PRO A 94 12.60 -18.08 -14.20
C PRO A 94 11.86 -19.39 -14.58
N PHE A 95 10.68 -19.24 -15.17
CA PHE A 95 9.93 -20.29 -15.85
C PHE A 95 9.57 -19.80 -17.26
N TYR A 96 10.58 -19.73 -18.13
CA TYR A 96 10.47 -19.06 -19.43
C TYR A 96 9.35 -19.61 -20.32
N ASP A 97 9.17 -20.94 -20.39
CA ASP A 97 8.09 -21.58 -21.17
C ASP A 97 6.69 -21.13 -20.73
N ARG A 98 6.55 -20.77 -19.46
CA ARG A 98 5.29 -20.34 -18.84
C ARG A 98 5.19 -18.82 -18.71
N LYS A 99 6.23 -18.08 -19.14
CA LYS A 99 6.31 -16.61 -19.09
C LYS A 99 6.08 -16.02 -17.69
N PHE A 100 6.58 -16.69 -16.65
CA PHE A 100 6.57 -16.12 -15.31
C PHE A 100 7.89 -16.34 -14.57
N PHE A 101 8.08 -15.53 -13.52
CA PHE A 101 9.24 -15.60 -12.64
C PHE A 101 8.77 -15.63 -11.19
N GLU A 102 9.29 -16.59 -10.41
CA GLU A 102 9.07 -16.65 -8.98
C GLU A 102 10.08 -15.74 -8.28
N ILE A 103 9.63 -14.70 -7.58
CA ILE A 103 10.50 -13.93 -6.67
C ILE A 103 10.57 -14.68 -5.35
N VAL A 104 11.73 -15.27 -5.08
CA VAL A 104 11.97 -16.12 -3.90
C VAL A 104 12.37 -15.27 -2.72
N PHE A 105 13.32 -14.35 -2.89
CA PHE A 105 13.75 -13.42 -1.84
C PHE A 105 13.94 -12.01 -2.38
N CYS A 106 13.59 -11.01 -1.60
CA CYS A 106 13.84 -9.60 -1.91
C CYS A 106 14.21 -8.86 -0.62
N ALA A 107 15.39 -8.25 -0.58
CA ALA A 107 15.86 -7.53 0.60
C ALA A 107 16.81 -6.39 0.24
N VAL A 108 16.81 -5.37 1.09
CA VAL A 108 17.72 -4.21 1.05
C VAL A 108 18.40 -4.11 2.40
N ASP A 109 19.70 -3.82 2.39
CA ASP A 109 20.46 -3.59 3.60
C ASP A 109 19.90 -2.39 4.39
N GLN A 110 19.88 -2.50 5.71
CA GLN A 110 19.25 -1.51 6.60
C GLN A 110 19.75 -0.08 6.37
N PHE A 111 21.04 0.11 6.07
CA PHE A 111 21.61 1.44 5.81
C PHE A 111 21.10 2.09 4.53
N TYR A 112 20.45 1.30 3.66
CA TYR A 112 19.96 1.72 2.35
C TYR A 112 18.43 1.64 2.21
N GLN A 113 17.72 1.21 3.25
CA GLN A 113 16.27 1.23 3.29
C GLN A 113 15.71 2.66 3.25
N VAL A 114 14.48 2.83 2.73
CA VAL A 114 13.79 4.13 2.60
C VAL A 114 14.46 5.14 1.62
N LYS A 115 15.60 4.78 1.02
CA LYS A 115 16.33 5.55 -0.01
C LYS A 115 15.93 5.23 -1.45
N GLY A 116 14.86 4.46 -1.66
CA GLY A 116 14.36 4.11 -3.00
C GLY A 116 14.98 2.86 -3.62
N VAL A 117 16.02 2.27 -3.02
CA VAL A 117 16.75 1.11 -3.57
C VAL A 117 15.84 -0.06 -3.92
N GLY A 118 14.88 -0.41 -3.04
CA GLY A 118 13.96 -1.52 -3.30
C GLY A 118 13.05 -1.30 -4.51
N SER A 119 12.64 -0.04 -4.80
CA SER A 119 11.90 0.26 -6.03
C SER A 119 12.81 0.10 -7.24
N PHE A 120 13.99 0.73 -7.18
CA PHE A 120 14.97 0.68 -8.26
C PHE A 120 15.38 -0.76 -8.64
N MET A 121 15.60 -1.64 -7.65
CA MET A 121 15.85 -3.06 -7.87
C MET A 121 14.70 -3.75 -8.62
N MET A 122 13.46 -3.45 -8.26
CA MET A 122 12.28 -4.04 -8.91
C MET A 122 12.11 -3.53 -10.35
N ASP A 123 12.35 -2.24 -10.58
CA ASP A 123 12.28 -1.65 -11.92
C ASP A 123 13.34 -2.26 -12.85
N ILE A 124 14.57 -2.43 -12.34
CA ILE A 124 15.64 -3.14 -13.03
C ILE A 124 15.22 -4.58 -13.35
N LEU A 125 14.67 -5.31 -12.37
CA LEU A 125 14.29 -6.70 -12.55
C LEU A 125 13.19 -6.85 -13.62
N LYS A 126 12.22 -5.94 -13.65
CA LYS A 126 11.17 -5.92 -14.68
C LYS A 126 11.75 -5.72 -16.08
N GLU A 127 12.64 -4.76 -16.27
CA GLU A 127 13.28 -4.55 -17.56
C GLU A 127 14.22 -5.70 -17.95
N HIS A 128 14.87 -6.30 -16.95
CA HIS A 128 15.75 -7.45 -17.16
C HIS A 128 14.99 -8.66 -17.69
N THR A 129 13.89 -9.02 -17.02
CA THR A 129 13.10 -10.20 -17.33
C THR A 129 12.35 -10.07 -18.66
N LYS A 130 11.95 -8.86 -19.07
CA LYS A 130 11.51 -8.58 -20.45
C LYS A 130 12.56 -8.98 -21.47
N ASN A 131 13.80 -8.55 -21.27
CA ASN A 131 14.92 -8.88 -22.16
C ASN A 131 15.26 -10.38 -22.13
N GLU A 132 15.18 -11.06 -20.97
CA GLU A 132 15.34 -12.52 -20.90
C GLU A 132 14.26 -13.26 -21.71
N ILE A 133 12.99 -12.89 -21.57
CA ILE A 133 11.89 -13.51 -22.33
C ILE A 133 12.06 -13.25 -23.83
N TYR A 134 12.43 -12.03 -24.21
CA TYR A 134 12.71 -11.70 -25.60
C TYR A 134 13.81 -12.60 -26.18
N LYS A 135 14.94 -12.76 -25.46
CA LYS A 135 16.02 -13.65 -25.88
C LYS A 135 15.62 -15.12 -25.88
N TYR A 136 14.79 -15.57 -24.94
CA TYR A 136 14.35 -16.96 -24.86
C TYR A 136 13.63 -17.43 -26.11
N THR A 137 12.87 -16.54 -26.77
CA THR A 137 12.29 -16.84 -28.08
C THR A 137 13.32 -17.07 -29.20
N THR A 138 14.61 -16.87 -28.93
CA THR A 138 15.74 -16.96 -29.88
C THR A 138 16.85 -17.92 -29.43
N ASP A 139 16.52 -18.95 -28.61
CA ASP A 139 17.46 -19.96 -28.05
C ASP A 139 18.36 -19.45 -26.90
N TYR A 140 17.74 -18.98 -25.81
CA TYR A 140 18.45 -18.37 -24.68
C TYR A 140 18.92 -19.37 -23.63
N LYS A 141 20.16 -19.17 -23.19
CA LYS A 141 20.69 -19.69 -21.93
C LYS A 141 21.21 -18.54 -21.09
N PHE A 142 20.81 -18.49 -19.82
CA PHE A 142 21.30 -17.47 -18.89
C PHE A 142 22.81 -17.60 -18.68
N THR A 143 23.50 -16.45 -18.70
CA THR A 143 24.90 -16.30 -18.35
C THR A 143 25.05 -15.14 -17.38
N ASN A 144 26.03 -15.20 -16.49
CA ASN A 144 26.30 -14.10 -15.58
C ASN A 144 26.56 -12.81 -16.35
N GLN A 145 26.08 -11.69 -15.80
CA GLN A 145 26.17 -10.40 -16.47
C GLN A 145 26.32 -9.27 -15.46
N ILE A 146 27.22 -8.35 -15.80
CA ILE A 146 27.39 -7.07 -15.12
C ILE A 146 26.76 -6.03 -16.02
N ILE A 147 25.86 -5.22 -15.47
CA ILE A 147 25.23 -4.14 -16.22
C ILE A 147 26.14 -2.92 -16.10
N HIS A 148 26.65 -2.44 -17.23
CA HIS A 148 27.51 -1.26 -17.32
C HIS A 148 26.75 0.00 -17.75
N ASP A 149 25.63 -0.16 -18.46
CA ASP A 149 24.78 0.94 -18.91
C ASP A 149 23.30 0.55 -18.82
N LEU A 150 22.48 1.36 -18.15
CA LEU A 150 21.03 1.17 -18.07
C LEU A 150 20.34 1.43 -19.42
N ASN A 151 20.97 2.14 -20.36
CA ASN A 151 20.44 2.28 -21.72
C ASN A 151 20.34 0.95 -22.45
N PHE A 152 21.02 -0.10 -21.96
CA PHE A 152 20.81 -1.48 -22.41
C PHE A 152 19.32 -1.86 -22.44
N TYR A 153 18.51 -1.33 -21.52
CA TYR A 153 17.07 -1.58 -21.40
C TYR A 153 16.18 -0.58 -22.16
N LYS A 154 16.73 0.34 -22.96
CA LYS A 154 15.94 1.30 -23.76
C LYS A 154 15.43 0.73 -25.10
N LYS A 155 15.59 -0.58 -25.33
CA LYS A 155 15.20 -1.21 -26.60
C LYS A 155 13.68 -1.25 -26.75
N SER A 156 13.22 -1.02 -27.98
CA SER A 156 11.85 -1.34 -28.39
C SER A 156 11.73 -2.85 -28.55
N TYR A 157 10.67 -3.43 -28.00
CA TYR A 157 10.33 -4.84 -28.18
C TYR A 157 9.27 -4.94 -29.29
N ASP A 158 9.70 -5.08 -30.54
CA ASP A 158 8.84 -4.94 -31.73
C ASP A 158 7.83 -6.10 -31.93
N LYS A 159 7.81 -7.10 -31.06
CA LYS A 159 6.88 -8.24 -31.10
C LYS A 159 6.15 -8.40 -29.77
N PHE A 160 4.83 -8.49 -29.83
CA PHE A 160 3.98 -8.79 -28.67
C PHE A 160 4.23 -10.22 -28.19
N ILE A 161 5.03 -10.38 -27.13
CA ILE A 161 5.39 -11.69 -26.57
C ILE A 161 4.41 -12.08 -25.45
N GLY A 162 3.13 -11.70 -25.52
CA GLY A 162 2.15 -12.02 -24.48
C GLY A 162 2.54 -11.48 -23.09
N ASN A 163 1.75 -11.78 -22.07
CA ASN A 163 1.97 -11.25 -20.73
C ASN A 163 3.15 -11.95 -20.02
N ILE A 164 3.91 -11.19 -19.22
CA ILE A 164 4.93 -11.71 -18.30
C ILE A 164 4.46 -11.48 -16.88
N PHE A 165 4.60 -12.49 -16.01
CA PHE A 165 4.16 -12.40 -14.62
C PHE A 165 5.30 -12.58 -13.62
N PHE A 166 5.28 -11.80 -12.54
CA PHE A 166 5.98 -12.13 -11.30
C PHE A 166 5.02 -12.71 -10.29
N ILE A 167 5.43 -13.81 -9.66
CA ILE A 167 4.69 -14.47 -8.59
C ILE A 167 5.57 -14.53 -7.35
N THR A 168 5.02 -14.24 -6.17
CA THR A 168 5.77 -14.27 -4.92
C THR A 168 4.88 -14.54 -3.72
N TYR A 169 5.43 -15.18 -2.69
CA TYR A 169 4.85 -15.19 -1.36
C TYR A 169 5.46 -14.04 -0.55
N ALA A 170 4.65 -13.03 -0.25
CA ALA A 170 5.04 -11.88 0.53
C ALA A 170 4.70 -12.07 2.00
N ASP A 171 5.67 -11.83 2.89
CA ASP A 171 5.38 -11.65 4.32
C ASP A 171 4.38 -10.50 4.54
N ASN A 172 3.54 -10.59 5.57
CA ASN A 172 2.51 -9.58 5.88
C ASN A 172 3.08 -8.14 5.98
N SER A 173 4.30 -7.98 6.48
CA SER A 173 4.99 -6.68 6.56
C SER A 173 5.47 -6.15 5.19
N ALA A 174 5.63 -7.04 4.20
CA ALA A 174 6.13 -6.72 2.86
C ALA A 174 5.00 -6.52 1.83
N VAL A 175 3.77 -6.94 2.12
CA VAL A 175 2.61 -6.77 1.21
C VAL A 175 2.47 -5.33 0.73
N GLY A 176 2.64 -4.35 1.62
CA GLY A 176 2.58 -2.92 1.26
C GLY A 176 3.68 -2.48 0.29
N TYR A 177 4.88 -3.07 0.37
CA TYR A 177 5.94 -2.84 -0.60
C TYR A 177 5.58 -3.42 -1.97
N PHE A 178 5.15 -4.68 -2.02
CA PHE A 178 4.78 -5.35 -3.27
C PHE A 178 3.59 -4.68 -3.97
N LYS A 179 2.54 -4.27 -3.22
CA LYS A 179 1.44 -3.47 -3.77
C LYS A 179 1.94 -2.19 -4.46
N LYS A 180 2.89 -1.48 -3.84
CA LYS A 180 3.51 -0.28 -4.44
C LYS A 180 4.32 -0.60 -5.70
N GLN A 181 4.79 -1.84 -5.86
CA GLN A 181 5.47 -2.31 -7.07
C GLN A 181 4.51 -2.84 -8.14
N GLY A 182 3.19 -2.76 -7.93
CA GLY A 182 2.18 -3.24 -8.88
C GLY A 182 1.80 -4.70 -8.72
N PHE A 183 2.05 -5.31 -7.55
CA PHE A 183 1.53 -6.63 -7.23
C PHE A 183 0.11 -6.57 -6.67
N SER A 184 -0.68 -7.60 -6.95
CA SER A 184 -2.06 -7.80 -6.51
C SER A 184 -2.22 -9.16 -5.84
N GLN A 185 -3.20 -9.28 -4.94
CA GLN A 185 -3.64 -10.57 -4.38
C GLN A 185 -4.70 -11.23 -5.27
N ASN A 186 -5.27 -10.49 -6.22
CA ASN A 186 -6.18 -11.03 -7.22
C ASN A 186 -5.35 -11.65 -8.33
N LEU A 187 -5.13 -12.95 -8.24
CA LEU A 187 -4.36 -13.73 -9.20
C LEU A 187 -5.20 -13.92 -10.46
N SER A 188 -4.62 -13.62 -11.62
CA SER A 188 -5.27 -13.78 -12.92
C SER A 188 -4.56 -14.81 -13.80
N PHE A 189 -3.34 -15.18 -13.43
CA PHE A 189 -2.51 -16.14 -14.12
C PHE A 189 -2.46 -17.44 -13.30
N ASP A 190 -2.81 -18.57 -13.91
CA ASP A 190 -2.93 -19.85 -13.18
C ASP A 190 -1.76 -20.81 -13.45
N SER A 191 -0.91 -20.54 -14.45
CA SER A 191 0.13 -21.49 -14.88
C SER A 191 1.30 -21.65 -13.89
N TRP A 192 1.26 -20.97 -12.74
CA TRP A 192 2.22 -21.11 -11.64
C TRP A 192 1.90 -22.26 -10.68
N ILE A 193 0.66 -22.77 -10.67
CA ILE A 193 0.20 -23.80 -9.71
C ILE A 193 1.07 -25.06 -9.83
N GLY A 194 1.65 -25.49 -8.70
CA GLY A 194 2.55 -26.65 -8.62
C GLY A 194 4.01 -26.38 -9.02
N TYR A 195 4.37 -25.15 -9.40
CA TYR A 195 5.74 -24.79 -9.80
C TYR A 195 6.48 -23.93 -8.77
N ILE A 196 5.75 -23.07 -8.06
CA ILE A 196 6.30 -22.26 -6.96
C ILE A 196 6.21 -23.00 -5.63
N LYS A 197 7.01 -22.58 -4.65
CA LYS A 197 6.95 -23.16 -3.31
C LYS A 197 5.91 -22.44 -2.46
N ASP A 198 5.10 -23.20 -1.76
CA ASP A 198 4.18 -22.66 -0.76
C ASP A 198 4.95 -22.29 0.51
N TYR A 199 4.63 -21.12 1.07
CA TYR A 199 5.18 -20.67 2.35
C TYR A 199 4.05 -20.41 3.34
N GLU A 200 4.05 -21.15 4.44
CA GLU A 200 3.10 -20.94 5.52
C GLU A 200 3.19 -19.51 6.07
N GLY A 201 2.05 -18.83 6.16
CA GLY A 201 1.98 -17.44 6.64
C GLY A 201 2.39 -16.37 5.63
N GLY A 202 2.74 -16.74 4.40
CA GLY A 202 2.96 -15.80 3.30
C GLY A 202 1.66 -15.48 2.55
N THR A 203 1.54 -14.25 2.05
CA THR A 203 0.47 -13.84 1.14
C THR A 203 0.94 -14.01 -0.30
N LEU A 204 0.26 -14.86 -1.07
CA LEU A 204 0.55 -15.01 -2.49
C LEU A 204 0.16 -13.74 -3.27
N MET A 205 1.05 -13.26 -4.13
CA MET A 205 0.87 -12.04 -4.91
C MET A 205 1.40 -12.18 -6.34
N GLU A 206 0.72 -11.53 -7.28
CA GLU A 206 1.02 -11.51 -8.72
C GLU A 206 1.26 -10.10 -9.24
N CYS A 207 2.23 -9.91 -10.14
CA CYS A 207 2.43 -8.67 -10.89
C CYS A 207 2.51 -8.98 -12.39
N ASN A 208 1.61 -8.40 -13.19
CA ASN A 208 1.72 -8.39 -14.65
C ASN A 208 2.68 -7.28 -15.10
N ILE A 209 3.72 -7.65 -15.85
CA ILE A 209 4.74 -6.73 -16.36
C ILE A 209 4.31 -6.20 -17.73
N LEU A 210 4.21 -4.88 -17.83
CA LEU A 210 3.76 -4.22 -19.06
C LEU A 210 4.95 -3.96 -20.00
N TRP A 211 4.87 -4.47 -21.22
CA TRP A 211 5.89 -4.27 -22.25
C TRP A 211 6.06 -2.79 -22.64
N ASP A 212 4.94 -2.08 -22.78
CA ASP A 212 4.89 -0.70 -23.29
C ASP A 212 5.47 0.35 -22.32
N ILE A 213 5.73 -0.04 -21.06
CA ILE A 213 6.27 0.86 -20.04
C ILE A 213 7.71 0.49 -19.77
N ASN A 214 8.65 1.40 -20.06
CA ASN A 214 10.00 1.28 -19.50
C ASN A 214 9.98 1.69 -18.01
N TYR A 215 10.10 0.72 -17.10
CA TYR A 215 9.98 0.95 -15.66
C TYR A 215 11.08 1.88 -15.11
N LEU A 216 12.25 1.96 -15.76
CA LEU A 216 13.33 2.88 -15.39
C LEU A 216 13.04 4.34 -15.74
N ASN A 217 12.07 4.59 -16.64
CA ASN A 217 11.66 5.94 -17.04
C ASN A 217 10.17 6.21 -16.79
N LYS A 218 9.52 5.40 -15.93
CA LYS A 218 8.07 5.43 -15.69
C LYS A 218 7.53 6.80 -15.30
N TYR A 219 8.28 7.59 -14.51
CA TYR A 219 7.82 8.92 -14.11
C TYR A 219 7.78 9.92 -15.27
N GLU A 220 8.75 9.83 -16.18
CA GLU A 220 8.76 10.67 -17.39
C GLU A 220 7.61 10.29 -18.32
N ILE A 221 7.38 8.99 -18.50
CA ILE A 221 6.24 8.47 -19.27
C ILE A 221 4.92 8.96 -18.68
N ILE A 222 4.71 8.80 -17.37
CA ILE A 222 3.49 9.24 -16.68
C ILE A 222 3.33 10.76 -16.78
N LYS A 223 4.40 11.53 -16.59
CA LYS A 223 4.37 13.00 -16.72
C LYS A 223 3.95 13.42 -18.13
N ASN A 224 4.54 12.82 -19.16
CA ASN A 224 4.24 13.14 -20.55
C ASN A 224 2.80 12.75 -20.90
N LYS A 225 2.33 11.57 -20.46
CA LYS A 225 0.94 11.12 -20.67
C LYS A 225 -0.08 12.00 -19.95
N ARG A 226 0.22 12.45 -18.72
CA ARG A 226 -0.62 13.41 -18.00
C ARG A 226 -0.69 14.75 -18.73
N HIS A 227 0.44 15.23 -19.25
CA HIS A 227 0.47 16.47 -20.02
C HIS A 227 -0.37 16.36 -21.30
N GLU A 228 -0.18 15.30 -22.09
CA GLU A 228 -0.97 15.00 -23.29
C GLU A 228 -2.49 14.98 -22.99
N PHE A 229 -2.88 14.28 -21.94
CA PHE A 229 -4.28 14.20 -21.49
C PHE A 229 -4.84 15.58 -21.07
N ILE A 230 -4.07 16.38 -20.34
CA ILE A 230 -4.49 17.74 -19.96
C ILE A 230 -4.65 18.64 -21.19
N GLU A 231 -3.77 18.54 -22.17
CA GLU A 231 -3.89 19.30 -23.43
C GLU A 231 -5.12 18.87 -24.25
N GLU A 232 -5.49 17.59 -24.22
CA GLU A 232 -6.73 17.11 -24.82
C GLU A 232 -7.98 17.61 -24.06
N LEU A 233 -7.96 17.56 -22.73
CA LEU A 233 -9.03 18.11 -21.88
C LEU A 233 -9.22 19.62 -22.09
N LYS A 234 -8.14 20.38 -22.32
CA LYS A 234 -8.23 21.81 -22.64
C LYS A 234 -9.00 22.10 -23.93
N LYS A 235 -8.97 21.18 -24.90
CA LYS A 235 -9.70 21.32 -26.18
C LYS A 235 -11.19 21.02 -26.03
N SER A 236 -11.55 20.10 -25.14
CA SER A 236 -12.92 19.59 -24.97
C SER A 236 -13.70 20.25 -23.82
N THR A 237 -13.03 20.94 -22.90
CA THR A 237 -13.67 21.50 -21.70
C THR A 237 -13.44 23.00 -21.54
N SER A 238 -14.41 23.69 -20.95
CA SER A 238 -14.29 25.09 -20.53
C SER A 238 -13.61 25.27 -19.17
N PHE A 239 -13.18 24.18 -18.52
CA PHE A 239 -12.65 24.19 -17.15
C PHE A 239 -11.42 25.10 -16.96
N PHE A 240 -10.66 25.32 -18.03
CA PHE A 240 -9.47 26.18 -18.02
C PHE A 240 -9.76 27.64 -18.42
N LYS A 241 -11.00 27.98 -18.78
CA LYS A 241 -11.39 29.35 -19.14
C LYS A 241 -11.55 30.16 -17.86
N THR A 242 -10.71 31.17 -17.68
CA THR A 242 -10.89 32.18 -16.65
C THR A 242 -11.68 33.34 -17.24
N TYR A 243 -12.68 33.81 -16.49
CA TYR A 243 -13.49 34.96 -16.86
C TYR A 243 -13.16 36.11 -15.92
N LYS A 244 -12.69 37.23 -16.47
CA LYS A 244 -12.45 38.44 -15.69
C LYS A 244 -13.80 39.10 -15.37
N ILE A 245 -14.10 39.26 -14.09
CA ILE A 245 -15.33 39.90 -13.62
C ILE A 245 -15.03 41.37 -13.38
N GLU A 246 -15.45 42.24 -14.30
CA GLU A 246 -15.19 43.69 -14.24
C GLU A 246 -16.30 44.48 -13.53
N ARG A 247 -17.43 43.84 -13.25
CA ARG A 247 -18.60 44.43 -12.60
C ARG A 247 -19.10 43.54 -11.47
N PRO A 248 -19.73 44.09 -10.41
CA PRO A 248 -20.35 43.29 -9.38
C PRO A 248 -21.45 42.39 -9.99
N LEU A 249 -21.41 41.10 -9.63
CA LEU A 249 -22.41 40.11 -10.04
C LEU A 249 -23.41 39.94 -8.90
N PHE A 250 -24.71 40.02 -9.22
CA PHE A 250 -25.80 39.92 -8.24
C PHE A 250 -26.61 38.62 -8.38
N ASP A 251 -26.37 37.84 -9.44
CA ASP A 251 -27.03 36.57 -9.70
C ASP A 251 -25.97 35.51 -10.07
N ILE A 252 -26.04 34.33 -9.48
CA ILE A 252 -25.16 33.20 -9.79
C ILE A 252 -25.24 32.79 -11.28
N ARG A 253 -26.40 32.96 -11.92
CA ARG A 253 -26.60 32.69 -13.35
C ARG A 253 -25.87 33.68 -14.25
N SER A 254 -25.43 34.81 -13.71
CA SER A 254 -24.64 35.80 -14.43
C SER A 254 -23.14 35.48 -14.45
N ILE A 255 -22.70 34.45 -13.72
CA ILE A 255 -21.32 33.95 -13.74
C ILE A 255 -21.10 33.14 -15.03
N PRO A 256 -20.17 33.54 -15.91
CA PRO A 256 -19.87 32.76 -17.11
C PRO A 256 -19.42 31.34 -16.78
N GLY A 257 -20.00 30.35 -17.43
CA GLY A 257 -19.74 28.93 -17.19
C GLY A 257 -20.73 28.25 -16.23
N VAL A 258 -21.59 29.01 -15.53
CA VAL A 258 -22.72 28.46 -14.78
C VAL A 258 -23.90 28.27 -15.74
N THR A 259 -24.28 27.03 -16.01
CA THR A 259 -25.45 26.70 -16.82
C THR A 259 -26.68 26.45 -15.95
N ALA A 260 -27.89 26.65 -16.49
CA ALA A 260 -29.14 26.55 -15.72
C ALA A 260 -29.42 25.13 -15.17
N ASP A 261 -28.79 24.11 -15.75
CA ASP A 261 -28.84 22.70 -15.38
C ASP A 261 -27.78 22.31 -14.32
N MET A 262 -26.82 23.18 -14.02
CA MET A 262 -25.91 22.95 -12.89
C MET A 262 -26.72 22.96 -11.59
N ARG A 263 -26.89 21.78 -11.00
CA ARG A 263 -27.48 21.64 -9.67
C ARG A 263 -26.60 22.38 -8.66
N ILE A 264 -26.98 23.60 -8.34
CA ILE A 264 -26.48 24.30 -7.16
C ILE A 264 -27.03 23.49 -5.97
N SER A 265 -26.19 22.61 -5.43
CA SER A 265 -26.55 21.89 -4.21
C SER A 265 -26.68 22.94 -3.12
N THR A 266 -27.91 23.27 -2.74
CA THR A 266 -28.14 23.91 -1.46
C THR A 266 -27.61 22.97 -0.38
N ASP A 267 -26.98 23.54 0.64
CA ASP A 267 -26.54 22.74 1.77
C ASP A 267 -27.77 22.10 2.44
N LYS A 268 -27.96 20.79 2.21
CA LYS A 268 -29.09 20.02 2.74
C LYS A 268 -28.85 19.54 4.17
N ARG A 269 -27.76 19.98 4.82
CA ARG A 269 -27.49 19.70 6.23
C ARG A 269 -28.55 20.39 7.10
N ASN A 270 -29.51 19.61 7.58
CA ASN A 270 -30.47 19.98 8.62
C ASN A 270 -30.09 19.29 9.95
N LYS A 271 -30.75 19.65 11.07
CA LYS A 271 -30.45 19.09 12.41
C LYS A 271 -30.36 17.56 12.41
N GLU A 272 -31.28 16.88 11.71
CA GLU A 272 -31.34 15.42 11.62
C GLU A 272 -30.16 14.82 10.82
N ASN A 273 -29.83 15.38 9.65
CA ASN A 273 -28.69 14.95 8.83
C ASN A 273 -27.33 15.22 9.52
N CYS A 274 -27.24 16.30 10.31
CA CYS A 274 -26.05 16.61 11.10
C CYS A 274 -25.87 15.66 12.28
N LEU A 275 -26.95 15.31 12.99
CA LEU A 275 -26.91 14.34 14.09
C LEU A 275 -26.42 12.98 13.60
N ASP A 276 -27.00 12.48 12.50
CA ASP A 276 -26.62 11.19 11.93
C ASP A 276 -25.16 11.15 11.49
N GLY A 277 -24.72 12.20 10.77
CA GLY A 277 -23.33 12.33 10.34
C GLY A 277 -22.36 12.40 11.52
N PHE A 278 -22.75 13.09 12.58
CA PHE A 278 -21.94 13.23 13.78
C PHE A 278 -21.86 11.93 14.59
N ILE A 279 -22.96 11.21 14.78
CA ILE A 279 -22.97 9.89 15.42
C ILE A 279 -22.13 8.90 14.60
N GLN A 280 -22.30 8.89 13.27
CA GLN A 280 -21.52 8.01 12.38
C GLN A 280 -20.01 8.29 12.48
N LEU A 281 -19.60 9.56 12.58
CA LEU A 281 -18.22 9.96 12.82
C LEU A 281 -17.70 9.38 14.14
N LEU A 282 -18.45 9.56 15.24
CA LEU A 282 -18.04 9.07 16.57
C LEU A 282 -17.98 7.54 16.63
N ILE A 283 -18.94 6.83 16.02
CA ILE A 283 -18.89 5.36 15.89
C ILE A 283 -17.61 4.93 15.15
N ASN A 284 -17.23 5.62 14.08
CA ASN A 284 -16.01 5.31 13.34
C ASN A 284 -14.74 5.59 14.16
N VAL A 285 -14.73 6.65 14.96
CA VAL A 285 -13.62 6.95 15.88
C VAL A 285 -13.46 5.83 16.90
N LEU A 286 -14.56 5.37 17.50
CA LEU A 286 -14.55 4.28 18.47
C LEU A 286 -14.11 2.97 17.81
N LYS A 287 -14.73 2.54 16.70
CA LYS A 287 -14.42 1.25 16.04
C LYS A 287 -12.97 1.11 15.58
N ASN A 288 -12.35 2.22 15.16
CA ASN A 288 -10.97 2.21 14.67
C ASN A 288 -9.93 2.43 15.78
N ASP A 289 -10.35 2.56 17.04
CA ASP A 289 -9.39 2.65 18.15
C ASP A 289 -8.78 1.26 18.45
N PRO A 290 -7.44 1.17 18.64
CA PRO A 290 -6.79 -0.09 19.00
C PRO A 290 -7.33 -0.74 20.29
N ASN A 291 -7.91 0.05 21.21
CA ASN A 291 -8.48 -0.45 22.46
C ASN A 291 -9.93 -0.94 22.32
N SER A 292 -10.53 -0.86 21.13
CA SER A 292 -11.94 -1.20 20.95
C SER A 292 -12.23 -2.67 20.74
N TRP A 293 -11.20 -3.50 20.57
CA TRP A 293 -11.36 -4.94 20.26
C TRP A 293 -12.30 -5.71 21.21
N PRO A 294 -12.41 -5.44 22.53
CA PRO A 294 -13.35 -6.16 23.39
C PRO A 294 -14.80 -5.74 23.22
N PHE A 295 -15.03 -4.58 22.60
CA PHE A 295 -16.34 -3.94 22.51
C PHE A 295 -16.94 -4.03 21.11
N LEU A 296 -16.25 -4.66 20.15
CA LEU A 296 -16.71 -4.73 18.77
C LEU A 296 -17.98 -5.55 18.62
N GLU A 297 -18.13 -6.62 19.41
CA GLU A 297 -19.23 -7.58 19.38
C GLU A 297 -19.70 -7.93 20.80
N PRO A 298 -20.90 -8.51 20.96
CA PRO A 298 -21.42 -8.94 22.26
C PRO A 298 -20.52 -9.99 22.94
N VAL A 299 -20.46 -9.95 24.28
CA VAL A 299 -19.75 -10.96 25.07
C VAL A 299 -20.40 -12.34 24.86
N ASN A 300 -19.60 -13.35 24.48
CA ASN A 300 -20.14 -14.68 24.24
C ASN A 300 -20.50 -15.38 25.57
N ALA A 301 -21.78 -15.70 25.75
CA ALA A 301 -22.28 -16.38 26.94
C ALA A 301 -21.66 -17.77 27.19
N LYS A 302 -21.09 -18.41 26.14
CA LYS A 302 -20.38 -19.69 26.30
C LYS A 302 -18.99 -19.49 26.90
N ASP A 303 -18.35 -18.38 26.58
CA ASP A 303 -16.99 -18.07 27.02
C ASP A 303 -16.99 -17.40 28.41
N VAL A 304 -18.06 -16.66 28.72
CA VAL A 304 -18.26 -15.97 30.01
C VAL A 304 -19.70 -16.18 30.53
N PRO A 305 -20.01 -17.34 31.13
CA PRO A 305 -21.37 -17.69 31.54
C PRO A 305 -22.01 -16.73 32.55
N GLU A 306 -21.24 -16.21 33.51
CA GLU A 306 -21.72 -15.35 34.60
C GLU A 306 -21.97 -13.90 34.14
N TYR A 307 -21.55 -13.53 32.91
CA TYR A 307 -21.62 -12.16 32.43
C TYR A 307 -23.04 -11.60 32.46
N TYR A 308 -23.99 -12.35 31.92
CA TYR A 308 -25.39 -11.93 31.82
C TYR A 308 -26.17 -12.05 33.13
N GLU A 309 -25.60 -12.73 34.14
CA GLU A 309 -26.13 -12.73 35.49
C GLU A 309 -25.83 -11.39 36.19
N ILE A 310 -24.65 -10.83 35.94
CA ILE A 310 -24.16 -9.59 36.58
C ILE A 310 -24.56 -8.33 35.78
N ILE A 311 -24.49 -8.40 34.46
CA ILE A 311 -24.77 -7.31 33.52
C ILE A 311 -26.17 -7.48 32.92
N LYS A 312 -27.11 -6.68 33.43
CA LYS A 312 -28.53 -6.75 33.03
C LYS A 312 -28.85 -6.04 31.70
N SER A 313 -28.05 -5.05 31.33
CA SER A 313 -28.25 -4.24 30.13
C SER A 313 -26.99 -4.27 29.26
N PRO A 314 -26.71 -5.39 28.56
CA PRO A 314 -25.50 -5.53 27.75
C PRO A 314 -25.51 -4.57 26.55
N MET A 315 -24.35 -3.99 26.24
CA MET A 315 -24.15 -3.06 25.13
C MET A 315 -22.74 -3.24 24.54
N ASP A 316 -22.63 -3.05 23.23
CA ASP A 316 -21.42 -3.23 22.42
C ASP A 316 -21.53 -2.38 21.13
N LEU A 317 -20.43 -2.24 20.38
CA LEU A 317 -20.34 -1.39 19.19
C LEU A 317 -21.08 -1.95 17.97
N SER A 318 -21.41 -3.24 17.91
CA SER A 318 -22.28 -3.76 16.84
C SER A 318 -23.74 -3.42 17.16
N ARG A 319 -24.18 -3.55 18.41
CA ARG A 319 -25.50 -3.10 18.88
C ARG A 319 -25.71 -1.59 18.78
N ILE A 320 -24.71 -0.78 19.12
CA ILE A 320 -24.76 0.69 18.93
C ILE A 320 -24.92 1.02 17.44
N LYS A 321 -24.18 0.34 16.56
CA LYS A 321 -24.29 0.53 15.11
C LYS A 321 -25.67 0.11 14.59
N ASP A 322 -26.24 -0.97 15.10
CA ASP A 322 -27.60 -1.41 14.75
C ASP A 322 -28.66 -0.40 15.19
N LYS A 323 -28.54 0.15 16.40
CA LYS A 323 -29.44 1.21 16.89
C LYS A 323 -29.35 2.47 16.01
N PHE A 324 -28.15 2.83 15.57
CA PHE A 324 -27.92 3.92 14.63
C PHE A 324 -28.62 3.67 13.29
N HIS A 325 -28.44 2.49 12.68
CA HIS A 325 -29.10 2.15 11.41
C HIS A 325 -30.63 2.10 11.53
N LYS A 326 -31.16 1.73 12.69
CA LYS A 326 -32.60 1.72 13.01
C LYS A 326 -33.15 3.10 13.42
N LYS A 327 -32.35 4.18 13.34
CA LYS A 327 -32.75 5.55 13.69
C LYS A 327 -33.26 5.69 15.14
N LEU A 328 -32.66 4.95 16.07
CA LEU A 328 -33.06 4.95 17.48
C LEU A 328 -32.37 6.05 18.31
N TYR A 329 -31.44 6.81 17.72
CA TYR A 329 -30.78 7.95 18.37
C TYR A 329 -31.46 9.25 17.96
N THR A 330 -32.43 9.67 18.75
CA THR A 330 -33.21 10.91 18.50
C THR A 330 -32.46 12.18 18.88
N ASN A 331 -31.42 12.06 19.71
CA ASN A 331 -30.48 13.12 20.07
C ASN A 331 -29.13 12.48 20.43
N LEU A 332 -28.11 13.33 20.62
CA LEU A 332 -26.76 12.90 20.92
C LEU A 332 -26.64 12.24 22.31
N ASP A 333 -27.45 12.65 23.29
CA ASP A 333 -27.37 12.14 24.66
C ASP A 333 -27.80 10.67 24.76
N VAL A 334 -28.76 10.22 23.93
CA VAL A 334 -29.12 8.80 23.84
C VAL A 334 -27.94 7.97 23.33
N PHE A 335 -27.19 8.47 22.35
CA PHE A 335 -25.99 7.80 21.84
C PHE A 335 -24.86 7.77 22.88
N ILE A 336 -24.58 8.92 23.52
CA ILE A 336 -23.57 9.03 24.58
C ILE A 336 -23.89 8.04 25.71
N SER A 337 -25.16 7.95 26.11
CA SER A 337 -25.61 7.05 27.18
C SER A 337 -25.32 5.58 26.86
N ASP A 338 -25.50 5.13 25.62
CA ASP A 338 -25.18 3.75 25.22
C ASP A 338 -23.66 3.49 25.22
N VAL A 339 -22.85 4.46 24.77
CA VAL A 339 -21.37 4.35 24.82
C VAL A 339 -20.91 4.27 26.27
N HIS A 340 -21.45 5.11 27.16
CA HIS A 340 -21.17 5.04 28.59
C HIS A 340 -21.66 3.74 29.22
N LEU A 341 -22.84 3.23 28.85
CA LEU A 341 -23.35 1.95 29.33
C LEU A 341 -22.41 0.79 28.98
N MET A 342 -21.94 0.75 27.73
CA MET A 342 -20.96 -0.25 27.27
C MET A 342 -19.69 -0.22 28.12
N LEU A 343 -19.10 0.96 28.34
CA LEU A 343 -17.88 1.13 29.11
C LEU A 343 -18.08 0.85 30.61
N ASN A 344 -19.19 1.32 31.18
CA ASN A 344 -19.53 1.10 32.59
C ASN A 344 -19.85 -0.37 32.89
N ASN A 345 -20.45 -1.10 31.96
CA ASN A 345 -20.61 -2.55 32.08
C ASN A 345 -19.25 -3.25 32.14
N CYS A 346 -18.28 -2.81 31.34
CA CYS A 346 -16.92 -3.33 31.40
C CYS A 346 -16.26 -3.05 32.76
N PHE A 347 -16.39 -1.83 33.29
CA PHE A 347 -15.85 -1.47 34.61
C PHE A 347 -16.54 -2.21 35.76
N LYS A 348 -17.84 -2.51 35.63
CA LYS A 348 -18.60 -3.25 36.64
C LYS A 348 -18.21 -4.73 36.68
N PHE A 349 -17.99 -5.34 35.53
CA PHE A 349 -17.69 -6.77 35.44
C PHE A 349 -16.21 -7.10 35.65
N ASN A 350 -15.30 -6.26 35.16
CA ASN A 350 -13.86 -6.56 35.14
C ASN A 350 -13.11 -5.82 36.24
N ALA A 351 -12.10 -6.47 36.83
CA ALA A 351 -11.18 -5.83 37.79
C ALA A 351 -10.24 -4.82 37.11
N ARG A 352 -9.77 -3.82 37.87
CA ARG A 352 -9.01 -2.66 37.37
C ARG A 352 -7.68 -3.01 36.68
N ASP A 353 -7.07 -4.11 37.08
CA ASP A 353 -5.79 -4.59 36.58
C ASP A 353 -5.89 -5.35 35.25
N THR A 354 -7.10 -5.77 34.87
CA THR A 354 -7.37 -6.51 33.63
C THR A 354 -7.15 -5.65 32.38
N GLN A 355 -6.83 -6.32 31.26
CA GLN A 355 -6.67 -5.66 29.96
C GLN A 355 -8.00 -5.03 29.49
N TYR A 356 -9.12 -5.67 29.77
CA TYR A 356 -10.47 -5.17 29.44
C TYR A 356 -10.77 -3.83 30.11
N TYR A 357 -10.50 -3.72 31.41
CA TYR A 357 -10.70 -2.47 32.16
C TYR A 357 -9.82 -1.34 31.62
N LYS A 358 -8.54 -1.64 31.34
CA LYS A 358 -7.59 -0.65 30.77
C LYS A 358 -8.03 -0.17 29.38
N CYS A 359 -8.52 -1.08 28.54
CA CYS A 359 -9.09 -0.73 27.24
C CYS A 359 -10.33 0.16 27.37
N ALA A 360 -11.26 -0.17 28.28
CA ALA A 360 -12.43 0.67 28.55
C ALA A 360 -12.04 2.06 29.06
N GLN A 361 -11.03 2.16 29.93
CA GLN A 361 -10.54 3.43 30.46
C GLN A 361 -9.95 4.32 29.36
N ALA A 362 -9.06 3.78 28.53
CA ALA A 362 -8.47 4.52 27.42
C ALA A 362 -9.55 5.01 26.41
N LEU A 363 -10.53 4.16 26.13
CA LEU A 363 -11.62 4.50 25.21
C LEU A 363 -12.56 5.55 25.80
N PHE A 364 -12.84 5.49 27.11
CA PHE A 364 -13.62 6.51 27.83
C PHE A 364 -12.94 7.88 27.75
N GLU A 365 -11.67 7.97 28.13
CA GLU A 365 -10.91 9.23 28.13
C GLU A 365 -10.88 9.88 26.74
N LYS A 366 -10.62 9.07 25.70
CA LYS A 366 -10.62 9.52 24.31
C LYS A 366 -12.00 9.98 23.83
N PHE A 367 -13.06 9.28 24.22
CA PHE A 367 -14.43 9.64 23.85
C PHE A 367 -14.82 10.99 24.46
N GLU A 368 -14.53 11.18 25.75
CA GLU A 368 -14.76 12.45 26.46
C GLU A 368 -13.96 13.61 25.86
N GLU A 369 -12.69 13.37 25.51
CA GLU A 369 -11.85 14.38 24.84
C GLU A 369 -12.47 14.81 23.50
N ARG A 370 -12.97 13.85 22.71
CA ARG A 370 -13.64 14.14 21.44
C ARG A 370 -14.93 14.93 21.63
N LEU A 371 -15.76 14.57 22.61
CA LEU A 371 -16.98 15.32 22.93
C LEU A 371 -16.66 16.77 23.30
N LYS A 372 -15.61 17.01 24.09
CA LYS A 372 -15.14 18.35 24.43
C LYS A 372 -14.62 19.12 23.21
N PHE A 373 -13.82 18.46 22.36
CA PHE A 373 -13.32 19.06 21.12
C PHE A 373 -14.45 19.55 20.20
N TYR A 374 -15.59 18.85 20.19
CA TYR A 374 -16.75 19.20 19.37
C TYR A 374 -17.82 20.05 20.10
N ASP A 375 -17.56 20.55 21.31
CA ASP A 375 -18.58 21.21 22.14
C ASP A 375 -19.26 22.40 21.42
N GLU A 376 -18.50 23.25 20.72
CA GLU A 376 -19.04 24.34 19.93
C GLU A 376 -19.93 23.85 18.78
N SER A 377 -19.54 22.77 18.11
CA SER A 377 -20.34 22.17 17.03
C SER A 377 -21.62 21.55 17.56
N VAL A 378 -21.55 20.85 18.70
CA VAL A 378 -22.72 20.27 19.39
C VAL A 378 -23.72 21.35 19.77
N LYS A 379 -23.24 22.51 20.27
CA LYS A 379 -24.06 23.69 20.57
C LYS A 379 -24.66 24.32 19.31
N LEU A 380 -23.84 24.57 18.28
CA LEU A 380 -24.26 25.19 17.03
C LEU A 380 -25.40 24.41 16.36
N TRP A 381 -25.29 23.08 16.36
CA TRP A 381 -26.28 22.20 15.72
C TRP A 381 -27.40 21.74 16.65
N ASN A 382 -27.38 22.18 17.92
CA ASN A 382 -28.35 21.81 18.96
C ASN A 382 -28.57 20.28 19.03
N LEU A 383 -27.48 19.51 19.05
CA LEU A 383 -27.52 18.04 18.98
C LEU A 383 -27.91 17.37 20.30
N LYS A 384 -27.78 18.09 21.41
CA LYS A 384 -28.25 17.69 22.75
C LYS A 384 -29.63 18.30 23.01
N ASN A 385 -30.45 17.63 23.81
CA ASN A 385 -31.81 18.09 24.14
C ASN A 385 -31.90 18.68 25.54
#